data_AF-A0A6G2ILZ0-F1
#
_entry.id   AF-A0A6G2ILZ0-F1
#
_cell.length_a   1.000
_cell.length_b   1.000
_cell.length_c   1.000
_cell.angle_alpha   90.00
_cell.angle_beta   90.00
_cell.angle_gamma   90.00
#
_symmetry.space_group_name_H-M   'P 1'
#
loop_
_entity.id
_entity.type
_entity.pdbx_description
1 polymer ?
#
loop_
_entity_poly.entity_id
_entity_poly.type
_entity_poly.pdbx_seq_one_letter_code
_entity_poly.pdbx_strand_id
1 'polypeptide(L)'
;MLFRPYRTDLPPAAGGRGREIAAYDLFLNLLLSGFTEFTGRPVRQGTAQLLILVNRIAFLMDDEFERRIGRESVHFDDLATAANVERAIADLRAYLGSTCDPSRCDLIRQALRQTVDTEYRRYATSIENRRAAPSVDDLLEDAGVDCGAVMRQLAEITGLFQGVDAPKAALDDFCALGLACRFADDLRDWQKDSETGAGNILLSTLARHPNEARRLTDAQKSRTRMNEKQWCRLCPTAFAEFTRLYEEHYAHIRSKTLRIAADLMMEPGRSGHRATADGVTAARA
;
A
#
# COMPACT_ATOMS: atom_id res chain seq x y z
N MET A 1 -26.80 -4.22 -25.29
CA MET A 1 -27.26 -3.06 -24.50
C MET A 1 -27.08 -3.40 -23.03
N LEU A 2 -26.00 -2.90 -22.41
CA LEU A 2 -25.76 -3.08 -20.98
C LEU A 2 -26.58 -2.03 -20.22
N PHE A 3 -27.54 -2.50 -19.43
CA PHE A 3 -28.34 -1.69 -18.51
C PHE A 3 -27.41 -0.91 -17.57
N ARG A 4 -27.57 0.42 -17.53
CA ARG A 4 -26.95 1.31 -16.54
C ARG A 4 -27.86 1.39 -15.30
N PRO A 5 -27.47 0.87 -14.12
CA PRO A 5 -28.28 0.98 -12.91
C PRO A 5 -27.81 2.11 -11.98
N TYR A 6 -26.95 3.02 -12.42
CA TYR A 6 -26.51 4.14 -11.58
C TYR A 6 -27.63 5.19 -11.47
N ARG A 7 -28.39 5.01 -10.38
CA ARG A 7 -29.39 5.86 -9.75
C ARG A 7 -29.23 7.37 -10.02
N THR A 8 -30.35 7.99 -10.39
CA THR A 8 -30.58 9.44 -10.56
C THR A 8 -30.60 10.23 -9.25
N ASP A 9 -30.37 9.56 -8.11
CA ASP A 9 -30.66 10.10 -6.78
C ASP A 9 -29.40 10.15 -5.90
N LEU A 10 -28.21 10.23 -6.51
CA LEU A 10 -26.98 10.42 -5.72
C LEU A 10 -26.98 11.83 -5.11
N PRO A 11 -26.74 11.95 -3.79
CA PRO A 11 -26.60 13.24 -3.14
C PRO A 11 -25.50 14.07 -3.82
N PRO A 12 -25.55 15.41 -3.71
CA PRO A 12 -24.62 16.31 -4.39
C PRO A 12 -23.19 15.84 -4.14
N ALA A 13 -22.38 15.89 -5.22
CA ALA A 13 -21.04 15.33 -5.29
C ALA A 13 -20.30 15.49 -3.95
N ALA A 14 -20.02 14.36 -3.30
CA ALA A 14 -19.22 14.36 -2.10
C ALA A 14 -17.93 15.16 -2.39
N GLY A 15 -17.62 16.13 -1.55
CA GLY A 15 -16.36 16.89 -1.64
C GLY A 15 -15.15 15.94 -1.63
N GLY A 16 -13.93 16.46 -1.83
CA GLY A 16 -12.70 15.65 -1.93
C GLY A 16 -12.64 14.49 -0.91
N ARG A 17 -12.91 14.79 0.36
CA ARG A 17 -12.94 13.82 1.46
C ARG A 17 -13.90 12.64 1.28
N GLY A 18 -15.10 12.87 0.74
CA GLY A 18 -16.06 11.78 0.56
C GLY A 18 -15.76 10.89 -0.64
N ARG A 19 -15.04 11.41 -1.65
CA ARG A 19 -14.50 10.58 -2.75
C ARG A 19 -13.36 9.69 -2.27
N GLU A 20 -12.50 10.22 -1.39
CA GLU A 20 -11.42 9.45 -0.79
C GLU A 20 -11.97 8.31 0.08
N ILE A 21 -12.99 8.57 0.91
CA ILE A 21 -13.66 7.52 1.71
C ILE A 21 -14.25 6.45 0.79
N ALA A 22 -14.96 6.85 -0.27
CA ALA A 22 -15.54 5.90 -1.21
C ALA A 22 -14.48 5.05 -1.94
N ALA A 23 -13.33 5.64 -2.29
CA ALA A 23 -12.22 4.92 -2.90
C ALA A 23 -11.58 3.91 -1.92
N TYR A 24 -11.41 4.31 -0.66
CA TYR A 24 -10.89 3.43 0.39
C TYR A 24 -11.85 2.27 0.70
N ASP A 25 -13.16 2.56 0.82
CA ASP A 25 -14.19 1.54 1.00
C ASP A 25 -14.24 0.58 -0.20
N LEU A 26 -14.13 1.09 -1.43
CA LEU A 26 -14.05 0.26 -2.62
C LEU A 26 -12.83 -0.66 -2.56
N PHE A 27 -11.66 -0.12 -2.26
CA PHE A 27 -10.42 -0.91 -2.16
C PHE A 27 -10.54 -2.01 -1.10
N LEU A 28 -11.01 -1.69 0.11
CA LEU A 28 -11.23 -2.68 1.16
C LEU A 28 -12.24 -3.77 0.75
N ASN A 29 -13.33 -3.40 0.07
CA ASN A 29 -14.30 -4.37 -0.43
C ASN A 29 -13.68 -5.30 -1.49
N LEU A 30 -12.79 -4.78 -2.34
CA LEU A 30 -12.04 -5.60 -3.30
C LEU A 30 -11.10 -6.57 -2.58
N LEU A 31 -10.39 -6.14 -1.53
CA LEU A 31 -9.55 -7.04 -0.72
C LEU A 31 -10.38 -8.18 -0.12
N LEU A 32 -11.49 -7.84 0.55
CA LEU A 32 -12.36 -8.83 1.20
C LEU A 32 -12.99 -9.80 0.20
N SER A 33 -13.43 -9.27 -0.95
CA SER A 33 -14.00 -10.09 -2.03
C SER A 33 -12.93 -11.00 -2.66
N GLY A 34 -11.70 -10.52 -2.80
CA GLY A 34 -10.56 -11.35 -3.21
C GLY A 34 -10.30 -12.50 -2.23
N PHE A 35 -10.37 -12.25 -0.92
CA PHE A 35 -10.27 -13.33 0.07
C PHE A 35 -11.44 -14.34 -0.03
N THR A 36 -12.66 -13.85 -0.30
CA THR A 36 -13.82 -14.71 -0.56
C THR A 36 -13.66 -15.58 -1.81
N GLU A 37 -13.02 -15.09 -2.88
CA GLU A 37 -12.74 -15.91 -4.08
C GLU A 37 -11.91 -17.17 -3.75
N PHE A 38 -10.95 -17.06 -2.82
CA PHE A 38 -10.11 -18.20 -2.42
C PHE A 38 -10.79 -19.18 -1.48
N THR A 39 -11.65 -18.68 -0.60
CA THR A 39 -12.28 -19.50 0.45
C THR A 39 -13.65 -20.01 0.07
N GLY A 40 -14.30 -19.41 -0.94
CA GLY A 40 -15.68 -19.68 -1.32
C GLY A 40 -16.70 -19.27 -0.24
N ARG A 41 -16.27 -18.50 0.76
CA ARG A 41 -17.07 -18.12 1.93
C ARG A 41 -17.16 -16.61 2.06
N PRO A 42 -18.35 -16.05 2.36
CA PRO A 42 -18.47 -14.65 2.71
C PRO A 42 -17.62 -14.33 3.94
N VAL A 43 -16.92 -13.19 3.92
CA VAL A 43 -16.19 -12.71 5.09
C VAL A 43 -17.16 -12.41 6.25
N ARG A 44 -16.69 -12.62 7.48
CA ARG A 44 -17.47 -12.35 8.69
C ARG A 44 -17.79 -10.86 8.80
N GLN A 45 -18.98 -10.54 9.34
CA GLN A 45 -19.30 -9.15 9.67
C GLN A 45 -18.25 -8.56 10.62
N GLY A 46 -17.78 -7.37 10.29
CA GLY A 46 -16.75 -6.68 11.06
C GLY A 46 -15.32 -6.87 10.55
N THR A 47 -15.04 -7.81 9.65
CA THR A 47 -13.70 -7.97 9.06
C THR A 47 -13.19 -6.68 8.43
N ALA A 48 -14.05 -5.91 7.75
CA ALA A 48 -13.67 -4.59 7.21
C ALA A 48 -13.15 -3.65 8.31
N GLN A 49 -13.85 -3.57 9.45
CA GLN A 49 -13.45 -2.73 10.58
C GLN A 49 -12.11 -3.19 11.18
N LEU A 50 -11.87 -4.50 11.26
CA LEU A 50 -10.57 -5.04 11.67
C LEU A 50 -9.46 -4.54 10.74
N LEU A 51 -9.62 -4.66 9.41
CA LEU A 51 -8.61 -4.23 8.45
C LEU A 51 -8.37 -2.72 8.54
N ILE A 52 -9.42 -1.92 8.73
CA ILE A 52 -9.31 -0.46 8.92
C ILE A 52 -8.44 -0.15 10.14
N LEU A 53 -8.70 -0.80 11.28
CA LEU A 53 -7.96 -0.56 12.53
C LEU A 53 -6.49 -0.96 12.40
N VAL A 54 -6.21 -2.10 11.77
CA VAL A 54 -4.83 -2.56 11.54
C VAL A 54 -4.09 -1.62 10.58
N ASN A 55 -4.73 -1.22 9.48
CA ASN A 55 -4.12 -0.31 8.50
C ASN A 55 -3.85 1.08 9.12
N ARG A 56 -4.75 1.56 9.98
CA ARG A 56 -4.56 2.80 10.73
C ARG A 56 -3.34 2.76 11.63
N ILE A 57 -3.10 1.63 12.31
CA ILE A 57 -1.88 1.46 13.13
C ILE A 57 -0.65 1.53 12.23
N ALA A 58 -0.65 0.84 11.09
CA ALA A 58 0.45 0.86 10.13
C ALA A 58 0.80 2.29 9.67
N PHE A 59 -0.20 3.08 9.25
CA PHE A 59 0.01 4.48 8.86
C PHE A 59 0.57 5.35 10.00
N LEU A 60 0.03 5.22 11.21
CA LEU A 60 0.50 6.03 12.34
C LEU A 60 1.93 5.68 12.76
N MET A 61 2.32 4.40 12.63
CA MET A 61 3.70 3.99 12.85
C MET A 61 4.64 4.49 11.76
N ASP A 62 4.20 4.46 10.50
CA ASP A 62 4.98 4.95 9.36
C ASP A 62 5.20 6.47 9.45
N ASP A 63 4.14 7.25 9.73
CA ASP A 63 4.22 8.70 9.95
C ASP A 63 5.21 9.04 11.09
N GLU A 64 5.20 8.26 12.18
CA GLU A 64 6.09 8.48 13.32
C GLU A 64 7.53 8.06 13.03
N PHE A 65 7.71 6.99 12.25
CA PHE A 65 9.02 6.56 11.74
C PHE A 65 9.62 7.62 10.81
N GLU A 66 8.88 8.09 9.80
CA GLU A 66 9.30 9.15 8.88
C GLU A 66 9.67 10.45 9.62
N ARG A 67 8.97 10.77 10.72
CA ARG A 67 9.24 11.97 11.53
C ARG A 67 10.58 11.91 12.27
N ARG A 68 11.02 10.71 12.65
CA ARG A 68 12.20 10.47 13.50
C ARG A 68 13.43 10.04 12.71
N ILE A 69 13.23 9.38 11.58
CA ILE A 69 14.34 8.84 10.79
C ILE A 69 15.33 9.93 10.36
N GLY A 70 16.62 9.64 10.47
CA GLY A 70 17.71 10.59 10.21
C GLY A 70 17.97 11.61 11.33
N ARG A 71 17.18 11.58 12.42
CA ARG A 71 17.39 12.41 13.62
C ARG A 71 17.84 11.58 14.81
N GLU A 72 17.32 10.36 14.93
CA GLU A 72 17.62 9.42 16.00
C GLU A 72 17.51 7.96 15.52
N SER A 73 18.03 7.03 16.31
CA SER A 73 17.78 5.58 16.14
C SER A 73 16.31 5.31 16.45
N VAL A 74 15.61 4.57 15.58
CA VAL A 74 14.17 4.35 15.72
C VAL A 74 13.89 2.89 16.00
N HIS A 75 13.46 2.57 17.22
CA HIS A 75 13.03 1.23 17.57
C HIS A 75 11.50 1.11 17.52
N PHE A 76 11.01 -0.05 17.09
CA PHE A 76 9.57 -0.30 16.99
C PHE A 76 8.82 -0.05 18.31
N ASP A 77 9.39 -0.50 19.43
CA ASP A 77 8.76 -0.34 20.75
C ASP A 77 8.58 1.15 21.11
N ASP A 78 9.46 2.03 20.60
CA ASP A 78 9.36 3.48 20.80
C ASP A 78 8.30 4.13 19.89
N LEU A 79 8.03 3.53 18.73
CA LEU A 79 6.93 3.95 17.85
C LEU A 79 5.58 3.51 18.41
N ALA A 80 5.52 2.29 18.95
CA ALA A 80 4.31 1.73 19.52
C ALA A 80 3.82 2.50 20.76
N THR A 81 4.72 3.21 21.44
CA THR A 81 4.41 4.05 22.62
C THR A 81 4.03 5.50 22.25
N ALA A 82 4.03 5.87 20.98
CA ALA A 82 3.51 7.16 20.56
C ALA A 82 2.01 7.25 20.86
N ALA A 83 1.55 8.36 21.46
CA ALA A 83 0.20 8.47 22.03
C ALA A 83 -0.95 8.20 21.03
N ASN A 84 -0.74 8.53 19.75
CA ASN A 84 -1.66 8.23 18.65
C ASN A 84 -1.68 6.73 18.29
N VAL A 85 -0.50 6.10 18.24
CA VAL A 85 -0.33 4.66 17.97
C VAL A 85 -0.89 3.84 19.12
N GLU A 86 -0.58 4.19 20.37
CA GLU A 86 -1.13 3.52 21.56
C GLU A 86 -2.65 3.54 21.58
N ARG A 87 -3.26 4.68 21.23
CA ARG A 87 -4.71 4.81 21.12
C ARG A 87 -5.28 3.89 20.05
N ALA A 88 -4.67 3.87 18.86
CA ALA A 88 -5.12 2.98 17.77
C ALA A 88 -4.98 1.49 18.15
N ILE A 89 -3.93 1.12 18.86
CA ILE A 89 -3.75 -0.23 19.43
C ILE A 89 -4.84 -0.54 20.45
N ALA A 90 -5.19 0.42 21.32
CA ALA A 90 -6.27 0.26 22.29
C ALA A 90 -7.64 0.06 21.60
N ASP A 91 -7.93 0.82 20.56
CA ASP A 91 -9.14 0.69 19.75
C ASP A 91 -9.22 -0.70 19.09
N LEU A 92 -8.11 -1.20 18.52
CA LEU A 92 -8.03 -2.56 18.00
C LEU A 92 -8.29 -3.62 19.08
N ARG A 93 -7.71 -3.46 20.27
CA ARG A 93 -7.91 -4.39 21.40
C ARG A 93 -9.37 -4.42 21.85
N ALA A 94 -10.00 -3.26 21.98
CA ALA A 94 -11.42 -3.15 22.35
C ALA A 94 -12.33 -3.78 21.28
N TYR A 95 -12.01 -3.56 20.00
CA TYR A 95 -12.72 -4.17 18.89
C TYR A 95 -12.62 -5.69 18.90
N LEU A 96 -11.40 -6.25 19.02
CA LEU A 96 -11.20 -7.69 19.11
C LEU A 96 -11.93 -8.29 20.33
N GLY A 97 -11.80 -7.67 21.49
CA GLY A 97 -12.44 -8.16 22.73
C GLY A 97 -13.97 -8.18 22.69
N SER A 98 -14.59 -7.35 21.84
CA SER A 98 -16.06 -7.32 21.68
C SER A 98 -16.59 -8.20 20.53
N THR A 99 -15.72 -8.66 19.63
CA THR A 99 -16.13 -9.35 18.39
C THR A 99 -15.60 -10.78 18.24
N CYS A 100 -14.59 -11.15 19.03
CA CYS A 100 -13.91 -12.44 19.00
C CYS A 100 -13.87 -13.11 20.37
N ASP A 101 -13.81 -14.44 20.36
CA ASP A 101 -13.47 -15.20 21.57
C ASP A 101 -11.97 -14.99 21.94
N PRO A 102 -11.59 -15.18 23.21
CA PRO A 102 -10.24 -14.89 23.68
C PRO A 102 -9.13 -15.61 22.90
N SER A 103 -9.36 -16.87 22.52
CA SER A 103 -8.34 -17.66 21.79
C SER A 103 -8.03 -17.07 20.43
N ARG A 104 -9.06 -16.62 19.69
CA ARG A 104 -8.90 -15.95 18.40
C ARG A 104 -8.23 -14.58 18.54
N CYS A 105 -8.59 -13.83 19.59
CA CYS A 105 -7.92 -12.55 19.88
C CYS A 105 -6.41 -12.74 20.05
N ASP A 106 -5.99 -13.76 20.79
CA ASP A 106 -4.58 -14.03 21.06
C ASP A 106 -3.83 -14.44 19.78
N LEU A 107 -4.44 -15.27 18.93
CA LEU A 107 -3.87 -15.63 17.63
C LEU A 107 -3.65 -14.41 16.73
N ILE A 108 -4.64 -13.54 16.61
CA ILE A 108 -4.51 -12.31 15.79
C ILE A 108 -3.40 -11.41 16.34
N ARG A 109 -3.34 -11.23 17.67
CA ARG A 109 -2.30 -10.43 18.31
C ARG A 109 -0.90 -11.03 18.11
N GLN A 110 -0.79 -12.35 18.19
CA GLN A 110 0.47 -13.05 17.95
C GLN A 110 0.93 -12.88 16.51
N ALA A 111 0.04 -13.03 15.53
CA ALA A 111 0.38 -12.86 14.11
C ALA A 111 0.84 -11.42 13.79
N LEU A 112 0.14 -10.41 14.33
CA LEU A 112 0.54 -9.01 14.19
C LEU A 112 1.93 -8.75 14.82
N ARG A 113 2.18 -9.30 16.01
CA ARG A 113 3.48 -9.16 16.68
C ARG A 113 4.60 -9.85 15.90
N GLN A 114 4.35 -11.03 15.35
CA GLN A 114 5.35 -11.75 14.57
C GLN A 114 5.74 -10.99 13.29
N THR A 115 4.78 -10.35 12.62
CA THR A 115 5.05 -9.49 11.45
C THR A 115 5.97 -8.34 11.83
N VAL A 116 5.70 -7.68 12.94
CA VAL A 116 6.55 -6.61 13.47
C VAL A 116 7.96 -7.11 13.80
N ASP A 117 8.05 -8.19 14.58
CA ASP A 117 9.33 -8.70 15.08
C ASP A 117 10.25 -9.19 13.96
N THR A 118 9.68 -9.63 12.84
CA THR A 118 10.40 -10.23 11.71
C THR A 118 10.59 -9.24 10.56
N GLU A 119 9.48 -8.76 9.98
CA GLU A 119 9.47 -8.04 8.72
C GLU A 119 9.79 -6.57 8.93
N TYR A 120 9.15 -5.92 9.92
CA TYR A 120 9.42 -4.51 10.20
C TYR A 120 10.86 -4.29 10.69
N ARG A 121 11.39 -5.18 11.54
CA ARG A 121 12.79 -5.09 11.99
C ARG A 121 13.77 -5.22 10.82
N ARG A 122 13.49 -6.12 9.88
CA ARG A 122 14.29 -6.27 8.66
C ARG A 122 14.21 -5.03 7.78
N TYR A 123 13.01 -4.47 7.60
CA TYR A 123 12.80 -3.22 6.86
C TYR A 123 13.57 -2.05 7.50
N ALA A 124 13.40 -1.80 8.79
CA ALA A 124 14.10 -0.72 9.50
C ALA A 124 15.63 -0.86 9.38
N THR A 125 16.15 -2.08 9.54
CA THR A 125 17.58 -2.37 9.38
C THR A 125 18.07 -2.10 7.96
N SER A 126 17.27 -2.43 6.93
CA SER A 126 17.60 -2.15 5.54
C SER A 126 17.67 -0.65 5.28
N ILE A 127 16.70 0.11 5.80
CA ILE A 127 16.63 1.56 5.67
C ILE A 127 17.84 2.24 6.35
N GLU A 128 18.19 1.84 7.56
CA GLU A 128 19.32 2.39 8.32
C GLU A 128 20.67 2.14 7.63
N ASN A 129 20.84 0.97 6.99
CA ASN A 129 22.05 0.60 6.29
C ASN A 129 22.04 1.03 4.81
N ARG A 130 21.01 1.75 4.37
CA ARG A 130 20.79 2.04 2.96
C ARG A 130 21.87 2.96 2.40
N ARG A 131 22.37 2.61 1.22
CA ARG A 131 23.27 3.48 0.44
C ARG A 131 22.51 4.73 -0.02
N ALA A 132 23.24 5.81 -0.25
CA ALA A 132 22.67 7.08 -0.73
C ALA A 132 21.89 6.97 -2.06
N ALA A 133 22.12 5.92 -2.84
CA ALA A 133 21.35 5.57 -4.04
C ALA A 133 21.08 4.05 -4.05
N PRO A 134 19.90 3.59 -3.57
CA PRO A 134 19.56 2.16 -3.57
C PRO A 134 19.37 1.64 -5.00
N SER A 135 19.72 0.38 -5.23
CA SER A 135 19.42 -0.28 -6.50
C SER A 135 17.95 -0.66 -6.61
N VAL A 136 17.48 -0.95 -7.82
CA VAL A 136 16.12 -1.48 -8.02
C VAL A 136 15.91 -2.77 -7.22
N ASP A 137 16.92 -3.64 -7.15
CA ASP A 137 16.82 -4.93 -6.45
C ASP A 137 16.69 -4.71 -4.94
N ASP A 138 17.45 -3.76 -4.36
CA ASP A 138 17.33 -3.38 -2.95
C ASP A 138 15.90 -2.88 -2.64
N LEU A 139 15.35 -2.02 -3.52
CA LEU A 139 14.02 -1.47 -3.34
C LEU A 139 12.90 -2.52 -3.48
N LEU A 140 13.09 -3.53 -4.35
CA LEU A 140 12.15 -4.64 -4.50
C LEU A 140 12.20 -5.58 -3.28
N GLU A 141 13.38 -5.82 -2.72
CA GLU A 141 13.51 -6.57 -1.46
C GLU A 141 12.79 -5.84 -0.32
N ASP A 142 13.00 -4.53 -0.21
CA ASP A 142 12.34 -3.68 0.79
C ASP A 142 10.81 -3.69 0.62
N ALA A 143 10.32 -3.59 -0.62
CA ALA A 143 8.89 -3.68 -0.92
C ALA A 143 8.28 -5.02 -0.50
N GLY A 144 9.06 -6.11 -0.54
CA GLY A 144 8.63 -7.43 -0.12
C GLY A 144 8.39 -7.53 1.40
N VAL A 145 9.31 -6.99 2.19
CA VAL A 145 9.24 -7.01 3.67
C VAL A 145 8.37 -5.89 4.25
N ASP A 146 8.03 -4.89 3.45
CA ASP A 146 7.08 -3.83 3.80
C ASP A 146 5.70 -4.10 3.17
N CYS A 147 5.42 -3.54 1.99
CA CYS A 147 4.10 -3.57 1.38
C CYS A 147 3.58 -5.00 1.13
N GLY A 148 4.44 -5.91 0.67
CA GLY A 148 4.12 -7.31 0.44
C GLY A 148 3.74 -8.05 1.73
N ALA A 149 4.56 -7.91 2.77
CA ALA A 149 4.32 -8.48 4.09
C ALA A 149 3.03 -7.93 4.72
N VAL A 150 2.79 -6.62 4.64
CA VAL A 150 1.58 -5.98 5.18
C VAL A 150 0.33 -6.56 4.51
N MET A 151 0.27 -6.59 3.18
CA MET A 151 -0.92 -7.15 2.49
C MET A 151 -1.10 -8.64 2.79
N ARG A 152 -0.01 -9.43 2.82
CA ARG A 152 -0.06 -10.83 3.24
C ARG A 152 -0.66 -10.97 4.65
N GLN A 153 -0.22 -10.13 5.58
CA GLN A 153 -0.73 -10.12 6.94
C GLN A 153 -2.22 -9.78 7.01
N LEU A 154 -2.72 -8.87 6.16
CA LEU A 154 -4.16 -8.57 6.08
C LEU A 154 -5.00 -9.81 5.70
N ALA A 155 -4.50 -10.66 4.81
CA ALA A 155 -5.16 -11.92 4.48
C ALA A 155 -5.07 -12.93 5.64
N GLU A 156 -3.93 -13.00 6.32
CA GLU A 156 -3.75 -13.88 7.48
C GLU A 156 -4.70 -13.52 8.62
N ILE A 157 -4.75 -12.25 9.04
CA ILE A 157 -5.68 -11.80 10.09
C ILE A 157 -7.15 -11.97 9.66
N THR A 158 -7.44 -11.85 8.36
CA THR A 158 -8.78 -12.12 7.84
C THR A 158 -9.17 -13.58 8.03
N GLY A 159 -8.26 -14.52 7.75
CA GLY A 159 -8.45 -15.94 8.04
C GLY A 159 -8.66 -16.18 9.52
N LEU A 160 -7.74 -15.70 10.36
CA LEU A 160 -7.82 -15.87 11.82
C LEU A 160 -9.14 -15.32 12.37
N PHE A 161 -9.58 -14.13 11.93
CA PHE A 161 -10.85 -13.52 12.33
C PHE A 161 -12.07 -14.37 11.93
N GLN A 162 -11.98 -15.07 10.81
CA GLN A 162 -12.99 -16.02 10.35
C GLN A 162 -12.90 -17.40 11.02
N GLY A 163 -11.84 -17.67 11.80
CA GLY A 163 -11.60 -18.97 12.41
C GLY A 163 -11.16 -20.03 11.40
N VAL A 164 -10.49 -19.62 10.33
CA VAL A 164 -9.92 -20.52 9.31
C VAL A 164 -8.50 -20.10 8.97
N ASP A 165 -7.66 -21.04 8.57
CA ASP A 165 -6.35 -20.66 8.03
C ASP A 165 -6.53 -20.01 6.65
N ALA A 166 -5.85 -18.89 6.43
CA ALA A 166 -5.82 -18.26 5.13
C ALA A 166 -5.15 -19.22 4.12
N PRO A 167 -5.81 -19.55 2.99
CA PRO A 167 -5.21 -20.42 1.99
C PRO A 167 -3.88 -19.84 1.51
N LYS A 168 -2.84 -20.68 1.33
CA LYS A 168 -1.54 -20.23 0.79
C LYS A 168 -1.71 -19.42 -0.50
N ALA A 169 -2.65 -19.82 -1.35
CA ALA A 169 -2.95 -19.09 -2.57
C ALA A 169 -3.43 -17.64 -2.32
N ALA A 170 -4.27 -17.43 -1.31
CA ALA A 170 -4.69 -16.09 -0.91
C ALA A 170 -3.51 -15.27 -0.38
N LEU A 171 -2.68 -15.87 0.48
CA LEU A 171 -1.51 -15.20 1.05
C LEU A 171 -0.51 -14.76 -0.03
N ASP A 172 -0.25 -15.62 -1.01
CA ASP A 172 0.65 -15.33 -2.13
C ASP A 172 0.09 -14.21 -3.03
N ASP A 173 -1.22 -14.22 -3.30
CA ASP A 173 -1.89 -13.20 -4.10
C ASP A 173 -1.92 -11.82 -3.41
N PHE A 174 -2.18 -11.79 -2.09
CA PHE A 174 -2.13 -10.56 -1.32
C PHE A 174 -0.71 -10.00 -1.24
N CYS A 175 0.32 -10.86 -1.09
CA CYS A 175 1.71 -10.43 -1.16
C CYS A 175 2.04 -9.78 -2.52
N ALA A 176 1.63 -10.43 -3.63
CA ALA A 176 1.80 -9.89 -4.97
C ALA A 176 1.06 -8.56 -5.18
N LEU A 177 -0.14 -8.40 -4.60
CA LEU A 177 -0.86 -7.13 -4.58
C LEU A 177 -0.09 -6.04 -3.83
N GLY A 178 0.49 -6.35 -2.66
CA GLY A 178 1.32 -5.39 -1.91
C GLY A 178 2.51 -4.88 -2.72
N LEU A 179 3.19 -5.78 -3.41
CA LEU A 179 4.26 -5.42 -4.34
C LEU A 179 3.74 -4.56 -5.49
N ALA A 180 2.61 -4.91 -6.11
CA ALA A 180 2.01 -4.10 -7.17
C ALA A 180 1.61 -2.69 -6.70
N CYS A 181 1.10 -2.55 -5.48
CA CYS A 181 0.79 -1.26 -4.86
C CYS A 181 2.04 -0.39 -4.67
N ARG A 182 3.21 -0.99 -4.43
CA ARG A 182 4.46 -0.23 -4.33
C ARG A 182 4.79 0.52 -5.63
N PHE A 183 4.57 -0.10 -6.79
CA PHE A 183 4.76 0.57 -8.08
C PHE A 183 3.76 1.71 -8.27
N ALA A 184 2.51 1.53 -7.82
CA ALA A 184 1.52 2.59 -7.88
C ALA A 184 1.93 3.81 -7.04
N ASP A 185 2.41 3.57 -5.82
CA ASP A 185 2.91 4.62 -4.93
C ASP A 185 4.16 5.30 -5.51
N ASP A 186 5.16 4.54 -5.97
CA ASP A 186 6.38 5.10 -6.58
C ASP A 186 6.07 5.94 -7.83
N LEU A 187 5.09 5.51 -8.65
CA LEU A 187 4.65 6.27 -9.84
C LEU A 187 3.88 7.55 -9.47
N ARG A 188 3.14 7.54 -8.36
CA ARG A 188 2.39 8.70 -7.87
C ARG A 188 3.29 9.70 -7.16
N ASP A 189 4.24 9.21 -6.38
CA ASP A 189 5.03 9.99 -5.42
C ASP A 189 6.42 10.37 -5.95
N TRP A 190 6.77 9.95 -7.17
CA TRP A 190 8.06 10.20 -7.84
C TRP A 190 8.60 11.63 -7.69
N GLN A 191 7.73 12.65 -7.73
CA GLN A 191 8.17 14.03 -7.60
C GLN A 191 8.60 14.35 -6.17
N LYS A 192 7.81 13.95 -5.17
CA LYS A 192 8.15 14.09 -3.75
C LYS A 192 9.45 13.34 -3.47
N ASP A 193 9.55 12.10 -3.94
CA ASP A 193 10.70 11.24 -3.69
C ASP A 193 11.97 11.76 -4.36
N SER A 194 11.85 12.36 -5.56
CA SER A 194 12.95 13.03 -6.22
C SER A 194 13.43 14.26 -5.46
N GLU A 195 12.53 14.99 -4.79
CA GLU A 195 12.84 16.21 -4.04
C GLU A 195 13.45 15.88 -2.66
N THR A 196 13.01 14.80 -2.02
CA THR A 196 13.50 14.35 -0.70
C THR A 196 14.66 13.37 -0.77
N GLY A 197 14.93 12.80 -1.95
CA GLY A 197 15.91 11.72 -2.12
C GLY A 197 15.43 10.37 -1.57
N ALA A 198 14.12 10.19 -1.42
CA ALA A 198 13.55 8.92 -0.96
C ALA A 198 13.74 7.81 -2.01
N GLY A 199 13.83 6.56 -1.54
CA GLY A 199 13.98 5.40 -2.41
C GLY A 199 12.72 5.18 -3.26
N ASN A 200 12.88 5.11 -4.58
CA ASN A 200 11.80 4.98 -5.53
C ASN A 200 12.26 4.15 -6.74
N ILE A 201 11.51 3.09 -7.09
CA ILE A 201 11.87 2.11 -8.12
C ILE A 201 11.89 2.78 -9.50
N LEU A 202 10.94 3.67 -9.80
CA LEU A 202 10.89 4.41 -11.06
C LEU A 202 12.12 5.30 -11.22
N LEU A 203 12.47 6.07 -10.20
CA LEU A 203 13.64 6.96 -10.23
C LEU A 203 14.95 6.16 -10.33
N SER A 204 15.05 5.04 -9.62
CA SER A 204 16.23 4.16 -9.66
C SER A 204 16.40 3.47 -11.01
N THR A 205 15.29 3.11 -11.65
CA THR A 205 15.28 2.62 -13.04
C THR A 205 15.72 3.73 -14.00
N LEU A 206 15.18 4.94 -13.85
CA LEU A 206 15.50 6.09 -14.68
C LEU A 206 16.97 6.52 -14.60
N ALA A 207 17.60 6.37 -13.43
CA ALA A 207 19.02 6.68 -13.22
C ALA A 207 19.95 5.87 -14.13
N ARG A 208 19.51 4.69 -14.61
CA ARG A 208 20.24 3.85 -15.58
C ARG A 208 20.21 4.43 -17.00
N HIS A 209 19.37 5.43 -17.26
CA HIS A 209 19.21 6.07 -18.57
C HIS A 209 19.40 7.61 -18.50
N PRO A 210 20.66 8.09 -18.49
CA PRO A 210 20.97 9.51 -18.23
C PRO A 210 20.32 10.52 -19.19
N ASN A 211 20.00 10.11 -20.41
CA ASN A 211 19.29 10.96 -21.38
C ASN A 211 17.80 11.13 -21.03
N GLU A 212 17.17 10.08 -20.51
CA GLU A 212 15.76 10.12 -20.07
C GLU A 212 15.65 10.87 -18.74
N ALA A 213 16.58 10.63 -17.81
CA ALA A 213 16.68 11.38 -16.56
C ALA A 213 16.75 12.90 -16.78
N ARG A 214 17.59 13.35 -17.73
CA ARG A 214 17.66 14.78 -18.12
C ARG A 214 16.33 15.31 -18.64
N ARG A 215 15.64 14.56 -19.51
CA ARG A 215 14.30 14.95 -20.02
C ARG A 215 13.28 15.07 -18.90
N LEU A 216 13.31 14.17 -17.91
CA LEU A 216 12.45 14.27 -16.73
C LEU A 216 12.77 15.52 -15.90
N THR A 217 14.05 15.82 -15.66
CA THR A 217 14.46 17.05 -14.95
C THR A 217 13.93 18.31 -15.66
N ASP A 218 13.99 18.37 -16.98
CA ASP A 218 13.46 19.50 -17.75
C ASP A 218 11.92 19.57 -17.71
N ALA A 219 11.25 18.41 -17.73
CA ALA A 219 9.81 18.31 -17.54
C ALA A 219 9.37 18.79 -16.14
N GLN A 220 10.14 18.47 -15.11
CA GLN A 220 9.90 18.92 -13.73
C GLN A 220 10.07 20.45 -13.61
N LYS A 221 11.14 21.02 -14.17
CA LYS A 221 11.36 22.48 -14.20
C LYS A 221 10.24 23.23 -14.91
N SER A 222 9.71 22.66 -16.00
CA SER A 222 8.57 23.19 -16.75
C SER A 222 7.21 22.87 -16.12
N ARG A 223 7.18 22.19 -14.96
CA ARG A 223 5.97 21.75 -14.25
C ARG A 223 5.03 20.90 -15.11
N THR A 224 5.58 20.16 -16.07
CA THR A 224 4.82 19.25 -16.93
C THR A 224 4.15 18.17 -16.07
N ARG A 225 2.85 17.94 -16.28
CA ARG A 225 2.13 16.83 -15.62
C ARG A 225 2.55 15.51 -16.25
N MET A 226 3.15 14.63 -15.45
CA MET A 226 3.62 13.32 -15.89
C MET A 226 2.50 12.28 -15.79
N ASN A 227 1.72 12.14 -16.86
CA ASN A 227 0.81 11.01 -17.05
C ASN A 227 1.48 9.92 -17.91
N GLU A 228 0.83 8.77 -18.08
CA GLU A 228 1.35 7.64 -18.85
C GLU A 228 1.84 8.05 -20.25
N LYS A 229 1.07 8.88 -20.97
CA LYS A 229 1.48 9.37 -22.30
C LYS A 229 2.78 10.17 -22.25
N GLN A 230 2.99 10.95 -21.19
CA GLN A 230 4.23 11.69 -21.00
C GLN A 230 5.39 10.78 -20.61
N TRP A 231 5.15 9.80 -19.75
CA TRP A 231 6.15 8.79 -19.40
C TRP A 231 6.64 8.03 -20.66
N CYS A 232 5.72 7.52 -21.47
CA CYS A 232 6.04 6.85 -22.74
C CYS A 232 6.77 7.76 -23.75
N ARG A 233 6.57 9.08 -23.68
CA ARG A 233 7.22 10.04 -24.60
C ARG A 233 8.61 10.47 -24.13
N LEU A 234 8.74 10.77 -22.84
CA LEU A 234 9.92 11.42 -22.26
C LEU A 234 10.91 10.41 -21.67
N CYS A 235 10.41 9.29 -21.15
CA CYS A 235 11.21 8.23 -20.55
C CYS A 235 10.79 6.84 -21.06
N PRO A 236 10.75 6.60 -22.38
CA PRO A 236 10.20 5.36 -22.95
C PRO A 236 10.91 4.10 -22.44
N THR A 237 12.24 4.13 -22.30
CA THR A 237 13.01 2.93 -21.94
C THR A 237 12.84 2.63 -20.46
N ALA A 238 13.08 3.62 -19.60
CA ALA A 238 12.96 3.47 -18.16
C ALA A 238 11.53 3.11 -17.74
N PHE A 239 10.53 3.72 -18.37
CA PHE A 239 9.13 3.43 -18.07
C PHE A 239 8.71 2.04 -18.55
N ALA A 240 9.22 1.57 -19.69
CA ALA A 240 9.02 0.18 -20.12
C ALA A 240 9.66 -0.82 -19.17
N GLU A 241 10.87 -0.55 -18.66
CA GLU A 241 11.52 -1.40 -17.65
C GLU A 241 10.73 -1.43 -16.34
N PHE A 242 10.29 -0.26 -15.85
CA PHE A 242 9.48 -0.13 -14.65
C PHE A 242 8.15 -0.90 -14.77
N THR A 243 7.44 -0.74 -15.89
CA THR A 243 6.17 -1.43 -16.14
C THR A 243 6.35 -2.93 -16.29
N ARG A 244 7.44 -3.40 -16.90
CA ARG A 244 7.76 -4.83 -16.97
C ARG A 244 7.95 -5.45 -15.58
N LEU A 245 8.63 -4.76 -14.66
CA LEU A 245 8.78 -5.20 -13.27
C LEU A 245 7.43 -5.25 -12.54
N TYR A 246 6.57 -4.25 -12.75
CA TYR A 246 5.19 -4.29 -12.24
C TYR A 246 4.42 -5.50 -12.77
N GLU A 247 4.50 -5.77 -14.08
CA GLU A 247 3.80 -6.88 -14.74
C GLU A 247 4.23 -8.25 -14.21
N GLU A 248 5.51 -8.42 -13.83
CA GLU A 248 6.00 -9.65 -13.20
C GLU A 248 5.22 -9.97 -11.90
N HIS A 249 5.02 -8.96 -11.04
CA HIS A 249 4.25 -9.14 -9.80
C HIS A 249 2.74 -9.24 -10.05
N TYR A 250 2.21 -8.42 -10.94
CA TYR A 250 0.79 -8.45 -11.32
C TYR A 250 0.37 -9.81 -11.88
N ALA A 251 1.24 -10.45 -12.67
CA ALA A 251 0.98 -11.77 -13.26
C ALA A 251 0.79 -12.88 -12.20
N HIS A 252 1.36 -12.72 -11.00
CA HIS A 252 1.19 -13.65 -9.89
C HIS A 252 -0.16 -13.54 -9.19
N ILE A 253 -0.88 -12.42 -9.35
CA ILE A 253 -2.22 -12.25 -8.80
C ILE A 253 -3.19 -13.09 -9.63
N ARG A 254 -3.79 -14.12 -9.04
CA ARG A 254 -4.80 -15.00 -9.67
C ARG A 254 -6.23 -14.53 -9.42
N SER A 255 -6.48 -13.90 -8.27
CA SER A 255 -7.79 -13.36 -7.94
C SER A 255 -8.16 -12.25 -8.92
N LYS A 256 -9.36 -12.35 -9.50
CA LYS A 256 -9.86 -11.34 -10.44
C LYS A 256 -10.12 -10.03 -9.70
N THR A 257 -10.64 -10.13 -8.50
CA THR A 257 -10.93 -8.94 -7.69
C THR A 257 -9.65 -8.24 -7.23
N LEU A 258 -8.61 -8.98 -6.82
CA LEU A 258 -7.35 -8.35 -6.43
C LEU A 258 -6.61 -7.73 -7.63
N ARG A 259 -6.77 -8.27 -8.85
CA ARG A 259 -6.31 -7.60 -10.07
C ARG A 259 -6.99 -6.25 -10.28
N ILE A 260 -8.31 -6.17 -10.09
CA ILE A 260 -9.05 -4.91 -10.14
C ILE A 260 -8.53 -3.92 -9.08
N ALA A 261 -8.20 -4.40 -7.88
CA ALA A 261 -7.61 -3.57 -6.85
C ALA A 261 -6.24 -3.01 -7.26
N ALA A 262 -5.37 -3.85 -7.84
CA ALA A 262 -4.07 -3.42 -8.36
C ALA A 262 -4.21 -2.40 -9.50
N ASP A 263 -5.13 -2.62 -10.44
CA ASP A 263 -5.42 -1.70 -11.54
C ASP A 263 -5.88 -0.34 -11.00
N LEU A 264 -6.83 -0.35 -10.05
CA LEU A 264 -7.37 0.87 -9.43
C LEU A 264 -6.28 1.69 -8.73
N MET A 265 -5.33 1.04 -8.08
CA MET A 265 -4.23 1.72 -7.39
C MET A 265 -3.25 2.39 -8.36
N MET A 266 -3.05 1.84 -9.55
CA MET A 266 -2.16 2.43 -10.57
C MET A 266 -2.75 3.68 -11.24
N GLU A 267 -4.08 3.79 -11.32
CA GLU A 267 -4.77 4.85 -12.08
C GLU A 267 -4.40 6.29 -11.69
N PRO A 268 -4.25 6.66 -10.39
CA PRO A 268 -3.76 7.98 -10.02
C PRO A 268 -2.40 8.31 -10.63
N GLY A 269 -1.43 7.40 -10.54
CA GLY A 269 -0.10 7.57 -11.12
C GLY A 269 -0.13 7.66 -12.65
N ARG A 270 -0.92 6.79 -13.31
CA ARG A 270 -1.11 6.82 -14.77
C ARG A 270 -1.76 8.11 -15.27
N SER A 271 -2.70 8.65 -14.50
CA SER A 271 -3.36 9.93 -14.79
C SER A 271 -2.47 11.13 -14.48
N GLY A 272 -1.34 10.94 -13.80
CA GLY A 272 -0.44 11.98 -13.34
C GLY A 272 -1.00 12.81 -12.20
N HIS A 273 -1.82 12.21 -11.33
CA HIS A 273 -2.23 12.82 -10.06
C HIS A 273 -1.03 12.94 -9.11
N ARG A 274 -1.02 13.98 -8.28
CA ARG A 274 0.06 14.25 -7.32
C ARG A 274 -0.46 14.12 -5.89
N ALA A 275 0.14 13.24 -5.08
CA ALA A 275 -0.30 13.01 -3.69
C ALA A 275 -0.29 14.27 -2.82
N THR A 276 0.62 15.22 -3.06
CA THR A 276 0.73 16.45 -2.25
C THR A 276 -0.15 17.61 -2.72
N ALA A 277 -0.65 17.57 -3.97
CA ALA A 277 -1.46 18.65 -4.54
C ALA A 277 -2.95 18.31 -4.65
N ASP A 278 -3.30 17.01 -4.70
CA ASP A 278 -4.66 16.56 -5.04
C ASP A 278 -5.47 16.01 -3.85
N GLY A 279 -4.91 15.96 -2.62
CA GLY A 279 -5.63 15.60 -1.39
C GLY A 279 -4.95 14.55 -0.52
N VAL A 280 -5.29 14.51 0.77
CA VAL A 280 -4.81 13.51 1.74
C VAL A 280 -5.63 12.25 1.55
N THR A 281 -5.03 11.09 1.30
CA THR A 281 -5.77 9.82 1.22
C THR A 281 -6.63 9.56 2.46
N ALA A 282 -7.90 9.15 2.29
CA ALA A 282 -8.82 8.84 3.40
C ALA A 282 -8.31 7.80 4.39
N ALA A 283 -7.32 6.98 3.99
CA ALA A 283 -6.64 6.05 4.89
C ALA A 283 -5.91 6.75 6.07
N ARG A 284 -5.68 8.07 5.97
CA ARG A 284 -5.07 8.92 7.00
C ARG A 284 -6.07 9.64 7.92
N ALA A 285 -7.38 9.51 7.70
CA ALA A 285 -8.44 10.18 8.48
C ALA A 285 -9.10 9.25 9.50
#